data_AF-A0A2U8VVR2-F1
#
_entry.id   AF-A0A2U8VVR2-F1
#
_cell.length_a   1.000
_cell.length_b   1.000
_cell.length_c   1.000
_cell.angle_alpha   90.00
_cell.angle_beta   90.00
_cell.angle_gamma   90.00
#
_symmetry.space_group_name_H-M   'P 1'
#
loop_
_entity.id
_entity.type
_entity.pdbx_description
1 polymer ?
#
loop_
_entity_poly.entity_id
_entity_poly.type
_entity_poly.pdbx_seq_one_letter_code
_entity_poly.pdbx_strand_id
1 'polypeptide(L)'
;MEAVHDAAHWAQAVTQAYAADAKPPLTQDLVRRVQATLLEALASADDQGAPTDVADRLNAALDGFEVELRAVAGPRIASLDAAAGSVVMEHRSEAGQPLRAFGGQ
;
A
#
# COMPACT_ATOMS: atom_id res chain seq x y z
N MET A 1 -1.71 25.62 -0.65
CA MET A 1 -1.57 24.93 0.66
C MET A 1 -2.52 23.74 0.79
N GLU A 2 -3.06 23.20 -0.31
CA GLU A 2 -4.00 22.05 -0.30
C GLU A 2 -3.29 20.70 -0.51
N ALA A 3 -2.24 20.64 -1.34
CA ALA A 3 -1.54 19.39 -1.66
C ALA A 3 -0.93 18.64 -0.46
N VAL A 4 -0.45 19.38 0.56
CA VAL A 4 0.17 18.79 1.75
C VAL A 4 -0.84 18.13 2.68
N HIS A 5 -2.07 18.68 2.74
CA HIS A 5 -3.16 18.07 3.50
C HIS A 5 -3.66 16.80 2.82
N ASP A 6 -3.72 16.80 1.50
CA ASP A 6 -4.08 15.63 0.70
C ASP A 6 -3.07 14.49 0.91
N ALA A 7 -1.76 14.79 0.90
CA ALA A 7 -0.73 13.79 1.07
C ALA A 7 -0.78 13.08 2.44
N ALA A 8 -0.95 13.85 3.52
CA ALA A 8 -1.06 13.28 4.86
C ALA A 8 -2.36 12.47 5.05
N HIS A 9 -3.45 12.93 4.43
CA HIS A 9 -4.72 12.21 4.43
C HIS A 9 -4.61 10.86 3.70
N TRP A 10 -4.04 10.85 2.50
CA TRP A 10 -3.84 9.62 1.73
C TRP A 10 -2.90 8.65 2.43
N ALA A 11 -1.75 9.12 2.93
CA ALA A 11 -0.81 8.27 3.64
C ALA A 11 -1.48 7.60 4.86
N GLN A 12 -2.32 8.33 5.60
CA GLN A 12 -3.07 7.77 6.72
C GLN A 12 -4.12 6.74 6.28
N ALA A 13 -4.95 7.07 5.29
CA ALA A 13 -6.01 6.19 4.80
C ALA A 13 -5.44 4.86 4.26
N VAL A 14 -4.37 4.95 3.47
CA VAL A 14 -3.67 3.79 2.90
C VAL A 14 -3.02 2.96 4.00
N THR A 15 -2.34 3.59 4.96
CA THR A 15 -1.72 2.88 6.09
C THR A 15 -2.76 2.11 6.90
N GLN A 16 -3.93 2.71 7.17
CA GLN A 16 -4.99 2.05 7.92
C GLN A 16 -5.60 0.88 7.14
N ALA A 17 -5.88 1.06 5.85
CA ALA A 17 -6.39 0.00 5.00
C ALA A 17 -5.38 -1.16 4.88
N TYR A 18 -4.09 -0.85 4.72
CA TYR A 18 -3.02 -1.84 4.65
C TYR A 18 -2.86 -2.60 5.98
N ALA A 19 -2.85 -1.90 7.11
CA ALA A 19 -2.71 -2.53 8.43
C ALA A 19 -3.92 -3.38 8.83
N ALA A 20 -5.13 -3.01 8.41
CA ALA A 20 -6.35 -3.78 8.66
C ALA A 20 -6.36 -5.12 7.90
N ASP A 21 -5.71 -5.15 6.73
CA ASP A 21 -5.79 -6.25 5.78
C ASP A 21 -4.52 -7.11 5.74
N ALA A 22 -3.39 -6.58 6.24
CA ALA A 22 -2.13 -7.30 6.41
C ALA A 22 -2.23 -8.48 7.39
N LYS A 23 -1.65 -9.62 7.01
CA LYS A 23 -1.56 -10.82 7.86
C LYS A 23 -0.11 -11.34 7.87
N PRO A 24 0.55 -11.43 9.04
CA PRO A 24 0.09 -11.08 10.40
C PRO A 24 -0.10 -9.57 10.64
N PRO A 25 -0.83 -9.17 11.71
CA PRO A 25 -1.08 -7.76 12.00
C PRO A 25 0.22 -7.00 12.26
N LEU A 26 0.32 -5.81 11.67
CA LEU A 26 1.48 -4.93 11.84
C LEU A 26 1.55 -4.38 13.26
N THR A 27 2.76 -4.24 13.79
CA THR A 27 2.99 -3.54 15.05
C THR A 27 2.85 -2.03 14.84
N GLN A 28 2.59 -1.27 15.91
CA GLN A 28 2.50 0.20 15.83
C GLN A 28 3.78 0.88 15.32
N ASP A 29 4.93 0.23 15.47
CA ASP A 29 6.20 0.70 14.91
C ASP A 29 6.20 0.57 13.37
N LEU A 30 5.81 -0.60 12.86
CA LEU A 30 5.69 -0.86 11.43
C LEU A 30 4.65 0.05 10.78
N VAL A 31 3.50 0.26 11.44
CA VAL A 31 2.45 1.17 10.97
C VAL A 31 2.98 2.60 10.79
N ARG A 32 3.73 3.13 11.77
CA ARG A 32 4.33 4.47 11.67
C ARG A 32 5.39 4.53 10.57
N ARG A 33 6.13 3.45 10.37
CA ARG A 33 7.17 3.36 9.34
C ARG A 33 6.57 3.36 7.93
N VAL A 34 5.51 2.56 7.70
CA VAL A 34 4.73 2.60 6.45
C VAL A 34 4.21 4.00 6.18
N GLN A 35 3.59 4.64 7.17
CA GLN A 35 3.05 5.98 7.02
C GLN A 35 4.12 7.00 6.61
N ALA A 36 5.31 6.94 7.21
CA ALA A 36 6.43 7.81 6.86
C ALA A 36 6.91 7.56 5.42
N THR A 37 7.08 6.31 5.01
CA THR A 37 7.49 5.94 3.64
C THR A 37 6.47 6.43 2.61
N LEU A 38 5.16 6.31 2.89
CA LEU A 38 4.11 6.80 2.00
C LEU A 38 4.11 8.34 1.92
N LEU A 39 4.31 9.04 3.03
CA LEU A 39 4.44 10.50 3.05
C LEU A 39 5.62 10.98 2.20
N GLU A 40 6.78 10.33 2.31
CA GLU A 40 7.96 10.69 1.51
C GLU A 40 7.74 10.44 0.01
N ALA A 41 7.06 9.35 -0.35
CA ALA A 41 6.70 9.04 -1.74
C ALA A 41 5.75 10.09 -2.33
N LEU A 42 4.80 10.58 -1.54
CA LEU A 42 3.86 11.64 -1.94
C LEU A 42 4.52 13.03 -1.95
N ALA A 43 5.46 13.31 -1.04
CA ALA A 43 6.20 14.58 -1.03
C ALA A 43 7.15 14.70 -2.25
N SER A 44 7.74 13.58 -2.67
CA SER A 44 8.63 13.52 -3.85
C SER A 44 7.88 13.69 -5.18
N ALA A 45 6.56 13.49 -5.18
CA ALA A 45 5.71 13.62 -6.36
C ALA A 45 5.52 15.07 -6.83
N ASP A 46 5.53 16.04 -5.90
CA ASP A 46 5.36 17.47 -6.20
C ASP A 46 6.53 18.02 -7.05
N ASP A 47 7.70 17.36 -6.98
CA ASP A 47 8.94 17.77 -7.66
C ASP A 47 9.08 17.18 -9.07
N GLN A 48 8.48 16.02 -9.35
CA GLN A 48 8.81 15.21 -10.54
C GLN A 48 7.95 15.48 -11.78
N GLY A 49 6.94 16.36 -11.74
CA GLY A 49 6.21 16.86 -12.92
C GLY A 49 5.48 15.84 -13.81
N ALA A 50 5.62 14.55 -13.54
CA ALA A 50 5.00 13.46 -14.29
C ALA A 50 3.69 13.03 -13.61
N PRO A 51 2.60 12.84 -14.37
CA PRO A 51 1.34 12.29 -13.87
C PRO A 51 1.49 10.77 -13.70
N THR A 52 2.34 10.34 -12.77
CA THR A 52 2.27 8.97 -12.25
C THR A 52 1.09 8.93 -11.30
N ASP A 53 0.17 8.00 -11.54
CA ASP A 53 -1.04 7.82 -10.73
C ASP A 53 -0.65 7.67 -9.25
N VAL A 54 -1.33 8.39 -8.36
CA VAL A 54 -1.01 8.41 -6.92
C VAL A 54 -1.02 6.98 -6.34
N ALA A 55 -1.92 6.12 -6.84
CA ALA A 55 -2.00 4.72 -6.45
C ALA A 55 -0.72 3.93 -6.80
N ASP A 56 -0.13 4.17 -7.98
CA ASP A 56 1.07 3.47 -8.44
C ASP A 56 2.29 3.83 -7.57
N ARG A 57 2.44 5.11 -7.21
CA ARG A 57 3.52 5.56 -6.30
C ARG A 57 3.41 4.95 -4.91
N LEU A 58 2.20 4.95 -4.35
CA LEU A 58 1.94 4.35 -3.05
C LEU A 58 2.19 2.84 -3.08
N ASN A 59 1.79 2.15 -4.16
CA ASN A 59 2.10 0.74 -4.35
C ASN A 59 3.62 0.48 -4.47
N ALA A 60 4.37 1.33 -5.15
CA ALA A 60 5.83 1.21 -5.24
C ALA A 60 6.51 1.42 -3.88
N ALA A 61 6.02 2.37 -3.08
CA ALA A 61 6.47 2.59 -1.71
C ALA A 61 6.19 1.38 -0.80
N LEU A 62 5.00 0.78 -0.91
CA LEU A 62 4.66 -0.47 -0.20
C LEU A 62 5.58 -1.63 -0.62
N ASP A 63 5.88 -1.75 -1.92
CA ASP A 63 6.77 -2.80 -2.43
C ASP A 63 8.20 -2.67 -1.87
N GLY A 64 8.75 -1.45 -1.86
CA GLY A 64 10.04 -1.17 -1.24
C GLY A 64 10.08 -1.51 0.25
N PHE A 65 9.04 -1.12 0.98
CA PHE A 65 8.90 -1.43 2.41
C PHE A 65 8.83 -2.96 2.68
N GLU A 66 8.11 -3.71 1.85
CA GLU A 66 8.02 -5.17 1.97
C GLU A 66 9.35 -5.87 1.67
N VAL A 67 10.10 -5.39 0.68
CA VAL A 67 11.46 -5.86 0.37
C VAL A 67 12.37 -5.64 1.57
N GLU A 68 12.31 -4.47 2.21
CA GLU A 68 13.07 -4.17 3.42
C GLU A 68 12.70 -5.09 4.59
N LEU A 69 11.41 -5.38 4.77
CA LEU A 69 10.92 -6.27 5.82
C LEU A 69 11.15 -7.76 5.54
N ARG A 70 11.50 -8.14 4.31
CA ARG A 70 11.47 -9.54 3.83
C ARG A 70 10.12 -10.22 4.13
N ALA A 71 9.04 -9.45 4.06
CA ALA A 71 7.69 -9.90 4.37
C ALA A 71 7.00 -10.51 3.13
N VAL A 72 5.92 -11.27 3.35
CA VAL A 72 5.01 -11.71 2.28
C VAL A 72 4.33 -10.49 1.68
N ALA A 73 4.15 -10.51 0.35
CA ALA A 73 3.48 -9.46 -0.39
C ALA A 73 2.09 -9.19 0.18
N GLY A 74 1.91 -8.01 0.75
CA GLY A 74 0.66 -7.54 1.31
C GLY A 74 -0.30 -7.02 0.23
N PRO A 75 -1.47 -6.54 0.65
CA PRO A 75 -2.47 -5.99 -0.25
C PRO A 75 -1.95 -4.75 -0.99
N ARG A 76 -2.50 -4.50 -2.19
CA ARG A 76 -2.16 -3.38 -3.05
C ARG A 76 -3.37 -2.49 -3.28
N ILE A 77 -3.12 -1.20 -3.51
CA ILE A 77 -4.17 -0.24 -3.83
C ILE A 77 -4.70 -0.56 -5.23
N ALA A 78 -5.98 -0.93 -5.31
CA ALA A 78 -6.70 -1.17 -6.56
C ALA A 78 -7.39 0.11 -7.05
N SER A 79 -7.87 0.95 -6.14
CA SER A 79 -8.49 2.23 -6.49
C SER A 79 -8.42 3.23 -5.34
N LEU A 80 -8.23 4.50 -5.69
CA LEU A 80 -8.30 5.64 -4.77
C LEU A 80 -9.48 6.50 -5.21
N ASP A 81 -10.48 6.64 -4.34
CA ASP A 81 -11.62 7.53 -4.59
C ASP A 81 -11.43 8.82 -3.80
N ALA A 82 -10.98 9.87 -4.49
CA ALA A 82 -10.73 11.18 -3.87
C ALA A 82 -12.02 11.90 -3.46
N ALA A 83 -13.14 11.63 -4.15
CA ALA A 83 -14.42 12.26 -3.84
C ALA A 83 -15.05 11.68 -2.56
N ALA A 84 -14.85 10.39 -2.31
CA ALA A 84 -15.34 9.65 -1.15
C ALA A 84 -14.26 9.46 -0.06
N GLY A 85 -13.01 9.89 -0.32
CA GLY A 85 -11.88 9.71 0.60
C GLY A 85 -11.61 8.24 0.94
N SER A 86 -11.87 7.33 0.00
CA SER A 86 -11.87 5.88 0.24
C SER A 86 -10.75 5.19 -0.54
N VAL A 87 -10.13 4.20 0.11
CA VAL A 87 -9.04 3.39 -0.47
C VAL A 87 -9.53 1.96 -0.62
N VAL A 88 -9.51 1.45 -1.85
CA VAL A 88 -9.82 0.05 -2.13
C VAL A 88 -8.52 -0.73 -2.24
N MET A 89 -8.35 -1.71 -1.37
CA MET A 89 -7.21 -2.63 -1.37
C MET A 89 -7.63 -3.96 -2.02
N GLU A 90 -6.73 -4.52 -2.83
CA GLU A 90 -6.87 -5.85 -3.42
C GLU A 90 -5.66 -6.70 -3.06
N HIS A 91 -5.92 -7.91 -2.55
CA HIS A 91 -4.88 -8.90 -2.35
C HIS A 91 -4.37 -9.36 -3.72
N ARG A 92 -3.04 -9.39 -3.91
CA ARG A 92 -2.46 -10.22 -4.96
C ARG A 92 -2.87 -11.65 -4.66
N SER A 93 -3.89 -12.15 -5.36
CA SER A 93 -4.38 -13.51 -5.17
C SER A 93 -3.19 -14.47 -5.23
N GLU A 94 -2.97 -15.21 -4.14
CA GLU A 94 -2.05 -16.37 -4.10
C GLU A 94 -2.53 -17.50 -5.04
N ALA A 95 -3.64 -17.30 -5.76
CA ALA A 95 -4.36 -18.29 -6.56
C ALA A 95 -3.95 -18.32 -8.05
N GLY A 96 -2.68 -18.05 -8.36
CA GLY A 96 -2.09 -18.37 -9.67
C GLY A 96 -1.51 -19.79 -9.75
N GLN A 97 -1.28 -20.44 -8.60
CA GLN A 97 -0.83 -21.82 -8.58
C GLN A 97 -2.03 -22.70 -8.21
N PRO A 98 -2.52 -23.60 -9.10
CA PRO A 98 -3.46 -24.61 -8.65
C PRO A 98 -2.81 -25.33 -7.47
N LEU A 99 -3.50 -25.39 -6.33
CA LEU A 99 -3.15 -26.33 -5.26
C LEU A 99 -2.94 -27.66 -5.97
N ARG A 100 -1.69 -28.13 -6.07
CA ARG A 100 -1.45 -29.54 -6.38
C ARG A 100 -2.16 -30.28 -5.27
N ALA A 101 -3.30 -30.87 -5.60
CA ALA A 101 -3.99 -31.79 -4.71
C ALA A 101 -2.98 -32.89 -4.38
N PHE A 102 -2.42 -32.83 -3.18
CA PHE A 102 -1.74 -33.97 -2.59
C PHE A 102 -2.84 -34.98 -2.26
N GLY A 103 -3.08 -35.88 -3.20
CA GLY A 103 -3.89 -37.08 -3.05
C GLY A 103 -3.73 -37.86 -4.35
N GLY A 104 -2.99 -38.96 -4.44
CA GLY A 104 -2.81 -40.00 -3.46
C GLY A 104 -3.40 -41.26 -4.08
N GLN A 105 -2.54 -42.11 -4.65
CA GLN A 105 -2.73 -43.56 -4.81
C GLN A 105 -1.44 -44.20 -5.29
#